data_AF-A0A554RY74-F1
#
_entry.id   AF-A0A554RY74-F1
#
_cell.length_a   1.000
_cell.length_b   1.000
_cell.length_c   1.000
_cell.angle_alpha   90.00
_cell.angle_beta   90.00
_cell.angle_gamma   90.00
#
_symmetry.space_group_name_H-M   'P 1'
#
loop_
_entity.id
_entity.type
_entity.pdbx_description
1 polymer ?
#
loop_
_entity_poly.entity_id
_entity_poly.type
_entity_poly.pdbx_seq_one_letter_code
_entity_poly.pdbx_strand_id
1 'polypeptide(L)'
;MTAGQPLAPYLSTLANKLVTHDHLLVHWGVHHLHLEPLCTLDERGYVARADNLLFFRVNGADIHLIDILPHNPSPFAQDELVKIVDRNWPQLHQQMRGFTTRVLSPAQIKKLRKGNLNTAVQTDTRVVMPAFGATSAGRSLAGVLEADRIFADLRRLEGLVAENYERWFPRSSAWITNVRLVGVEKDGYNLVDGASGYTLQLERTS
;
A
#
# COMPACT_ATOMS: atom_id res chain seq x y z
N MET A 1 12.22 23.60 10.63
CA MET A 1 10.99 23.12 9.98
C MET A 1 10.14 22.46 11.05
N THR A 2 8.91 22.92 11.26
CA THR A 2 7.99 22.31 12.22
C THR A 2 7.46 21.02 11.60
N ALA A 3 7.54 19.90 12.32
CA ALA A 3 6.94 18.65 11.87
C ALA A 3 5.42 18.82 11.78
N GLY A 4 4.82 18.30 10.70
CA GLY A 4 3.36 18.27 10.55
C GLY A 4 2.70 17.33 11.57
N GLN A 5 1.40 17.53 11.79
CA GLN A 5 0.61 16.62 12.63
C GLN A 5 0.16 15.38 11.84
N PRO A 6 0.00 14.21 12.49
CA PRO A 6 -0.49 13.00 11.82
C PRO A 6 -1.91 13.16 11.25
N LEU A 7 -2.16 12.57 10.09
CA LEU A 7 -3.50 12.47 9.50
C LEU A 7 -4.34 11.31 10.06
N ALA A 8 -3.74 10.48 10.91
CA ALA A 8 -4.38 9.30 11.49
C ALA A 8 -5.79 9.56 12.10
N PRO A 9 -6.02 10.68 12.81
CA PRO A 9 -7.34 10.96 13.38
C PRO A 9 -8.47 11.09 12.35
N TYR A 10 -8.13 11.46 11.11
CA TYR A 10 -9.11 11.68 10.04
C TYR A 10 -9.36 10.44 9.18
N LEU A 11 -8.63 9.35 9.40
CA LEU A 11 -8.82 8.09 8.68
C LEU A 11 -10.10 7.38 9.13
N SER A 12 -10.53 6.40 8.33
CA SER A 12 -11.56 5.45 8.77
C SER A 12 -11.06 4.64 9.98
N THR A 13 -11.95 4.35 10.93
CA THR A 13 -11.67 3.41 12.03
C THR A 13 -11.34 1.99 11.54
N LEU A 14 -11.66 1.68 10.29
CA LEU A 14 -11.29 0.43 9.63
C LEU A 14 -9.82 0.42 9.14
N ALA A 15 -9.12 1.56 9.10
CA ALA A 15 -7.74 1.64 8.64
C ALA A 15 -6.78 0.75 9.47
N ASN A 16 -7.10 0.54 10.75
CA ASN A 16 -6.30 -0.33 11.63
C ASN A 16 -6.65 -1.82 11.51
N LYS A 17 -7.66 -2.19 10.71
CA LYS A 17 -8.09 -3.58 10.56
C LYS A 17 -7.42 -4.21 9.34
N LEU A 18 -6.47 -5.12 9.58
CA LEU A 18 -5.69 -5.83 8.55
C LEU A 18 -6.53 -6.67 7.57
N VAL A 19 -7.78 -6.98 7.93
CA VAL A 19 -8.68 -7.84 7.15
C VAL A 19 -9.61 -7.02 6.25
N THR A 20 -9.83 -5.74 6.54
CA THR A 20 -10.70 -4.88 5.73
C THR A 20 -9.92 -4.11 4.70
N HIS A 21 -10.44 -4.08 3.46
CA HIS A 21 -9.82 -3.38 2.35
C HIS A 21 -10.67 -2.18 1.95
N ASP A 22 -10.04 -1.00 1.87
CA ASP A 22 -10.62 0.10 1.14
C ASP A 22 -10.48 -0.21 -0.36
N HIS A 23 -11.60 -0.49 -1.02
CA HIS A 23 -11.60 -0.84 -2.44
C HIS A 23 -11.12 0.31 -3.32
N LEU A 24 -11.39 1.56 -2.98
CA LEU A 24 -10.95 2.69 -3.80
C LEU A 24 -9.42 2.86 -3.69
N LEU A 25 -8.87 2.66 -2.50
CA LEU A 25 -7.43 2.61 -2.28
C LEU A 25 -6.78 1.43 -3.00
N VAL A 26 -7.30 0.22 -2.82
CA VAL A 26 -6.71 -1.00 -3.40
C VAL A 26 -6.77 -0.98 -4.93
N HIS A 27 -7.88 -0.50 -5.51
CA HIS A 27 -8.05 -0.49 -6.95
C HIS A 27 -7.46 0.74 -7.62
N TRP A 28 -7.42 1.92 -7.00
CA TRP A 28 -7.00 3.16 -7.71
C TRP A 28 -5.93 3.96 -6.98
N GLY A 29 -5.46 3.50 -5.83
CA GLY A 29 -4.53 4.25 -4.99
C GLY A 29 -5.13 5.50 -4.36
N VAL A 30 -6.46 5.62 -4.35
CA VAL A 30 -7.16 6.81 -3.86
C VAL A 30 -7.61 6.59 -2.41
N HIS A 31 -7.05 7.40 -1.53
CA HIS A 31 -7.36 7.48 -0.10
C HIS A 31 -8.52 8.45 0.16
N HIS A 32 -9.09 8.39 1.37
CA HIS A 32 -10.08 9.35 1.84
C HIS A 32 -9.86 9.75 3.30
N LEU A 33 -10.13 11.01 3.65
CA LEU A 33 -10.17 11.54 5.02
C LEU A 33 -11.56 12.07 5.37
N HIS A 34 -12.00 11.86 6.61
CA HIS A 34 -13.19 12.50 7.18
C HIS A 34 -12.84 13.94 7.57
N LEU A 35 -13.55 14.92 7.01
CA LEU A 35 -13.30 16.33 7.31
C LEU A 35 -14.15 16.82 8.48
N GLU A 36 -13.79 16.41 9.70
CA GLU A 36 -14.39 16.90 10.95
C GLU A 36 -13.35 17.57 11.87
N PRO A 37 -13.75 18.51 12.75
CA PRO A 37 -12.83 19.10 13.72
C PRO A 37 -12.27 18.09 14.73
N LEU A 38 -11.02 18.30 15.18
CA LEU A 38 -10.40 17.47 16.23
C LEU A 38 -11.10 17.54 17.60
N CYS A 39 -12.00 18.50 17.83
CA CYS A 39 -12.83 18.46 19.04
C CYS A 39 -13.89 17.35 19.02
N THR A 40 -14.06 16.66 17.89
CA THR A 40 -15.00 15.54 17.72
C THR A 40 -14.36 14.16 17.92
N LEU A 41 -13.12 14.10 18.42
CA LEU A 41 -12.40 12.85 18.63
C LEU A 41 -13.17 11.91 19.57
N ASP A 42 -13.31 10.66 19.16
CA ASP A 42 -13.77 9.58 20.02
C ASP A 42 -12.64 9.05 20.93
N GLU A 43 -12.97 8.14 21.84
CA GLU A 43 -12.01 7.52 22.77
C GLU A 43 -10.87 6.75 22.07
N ARG A 44 -11.01 6.46 20.77
CA ARG A 44 -10.02 5.78 19.94
C ARG A 44 -9.13 6.75 19.17
N GLY A 45 -9.37 8.06 19.29
CA GLY A 45 -8.61 9.10 18.62
C GLY A 45 -9.01 9.34 17.16
N TYR A 46 -10.24 9.01 16.78
CA TYR A 46 -10.79 9.29 15.44
C TYR A 46 -11.85 10.39 15.51
N VAL A 47 -11.83 11.30 14.53
CA VAL A 47 -12.88 12.33 14.42
C VAL A 47 -14.23 11.69 14.12
N ALA A 48 -15.31 12.43 14.39
CA ALA A 48 -16.65 11.99 14.04
C ALA A 48 -16.79 11.70 12.54
N ARG A 49 -17.80 10.91 12.18
CA ARG A 49 -18.10 10.63 10.77
C ARG A 49 -18.50 11.93 10.08
N ALA A 50 -17.64 12.41 9.19
CA ALA A 50 -17.88 13.61 8.40
C ALA A 50 -18.98 13.44 7.35
N ASP A 51 -19.68 14.54 7.09
CA ASP A 51 -20.56 14.68 5.93
C ASP A 51 -19.77 14.79 4.63
N ASN A 52 -18.54 15.30 4.68
CA ASN A 52 -17.66 15.45 3.52
C ASN A 52 -16.34 14.70 3.71
N LEU A 53 -15.86 14.14 2.60
CA LEU A 53 -14.61 13.40 2.54
C LEU A 53 -13.64 14.07 1.58
N LEU A 54 -12.38 14.23 1.99
CA LEU A 54 -11.30 14.60 1.09
C LEU A 54 -10.74 13.33 0.45
N PHE A 55 -10.77 13.26 -0.88
CA PHE A 55 -10.14 12.21 -1.67
C PHE A 55 -8.76 12.66 -2.14
N PHE A 56 -7.77 11.80 -1.99
CA PHE A 56 -6.40 12.12 -2.38
C PHE A 56 -5.61 10.88 -2.79
N ARG A 57 -4.48 11.08 -3.45
CA ARG A 57 -3.56 10.00 -3.80
C ARG A 57 -2.14 10.36 -3.38
N VAL A 58 -1.43 9.37 -2.85
CA VAL A 58 -0.01 9.49 -2.49
C VAL A 58 0.82 8.92 -3.63
N ASN A 59 1.86 9.65 -4.03
CA ASN A 59 2.83 9.21 -5.04
C ASN A 59 4.24 9.63 -4.60
N GLY A 60 4.95 8.73 -3.92
CA GLY A 60 6.26 9.06 -3.34
C GLY A 60 6.12 10.15 -2.27
N ALA A 61 6.78 11.29 -2.49
CA ALA A 61 6.70 12.46 -1.61
C ALA A 61 5.52 13.39 -1.93
N ASP A 62 4.82 13.15 -3.04
CA ASP A 62 3.74 14.01 -3.51
C ASP A 62 2.37 13.53 -3.03
N ILE A 63 1.52 14.48 -2.66
CA ILE A 63 0.11 14.26 -2.34
C ILE A 63 -0.75 15.02 -3.34
N HIS A 64 -1.57 14.27 -4.08
CA HIS A 64 -2.50 14.80 -5.07
C HIS A 64 -3.90 14.88 -4.46
N LEU A 65 -4.37 16.08 -4.14
CA LEU A 65 -5.73 16.32 -3.63
C LEU A 65 -6.70 16.30 -4.80
N ILE A 66 -7.65 15.36 -4.80
CA ILE A 66 -8.50 15.07 -5.95
C ILE A 66 -9.77 15.90 -5.88
N ASP A 67 -10.54 15.71 -4.80
CA ASP A 67 -11.83 16.38 -4.62
C ASP A 67 -12.32 16.27 -3.15
N ILE A 68 -13.29 17.10 -2.79
CA ILE A 68 -14.06 16.99 -1.55
C ILE A 68 -15.49 16.64 -1.93
N LEU A 69 -15.94 15.44 -1.56
CA LEU A 69 -17.26 14.94 -1.91
C LEU A 69 -18.07 14.59 -0.67
N PRO A 70 -19.41 14.73 -0.73
CA PRO A 70 -20.28 14.23 0.32
C PRO A 70 -20.06 12.73 0.53
N HIS A 71 -20.11 12.31 1.78
CA HIS A 71 -20.05 10.91 2.16
C HIS A 71 -21.30 10.15 1.69
N ASN A 72 -22.43 10.85 1.58
CA ASN A 72 -23.69 10.33 1.07
C ASN A 72 -24.31 11.34 0.07
N PRO A 73 -24.67 10.92 -1.17
CA PRO A 73 -24.55 9.57 -1.73
C PRO A 73 -23.09 9.10 -1.86
N SER A 74 -22.88 7.80 -1.74
CA SER A 74 -21.55 7.19 -1.67
C SER A 74 -20.68 7.48 -2.92
N PRO A 75 -19.55 8.20 -2.79
CA PRO A 75 -18.69 8.58 -3.92
C PRO A 75 -17.71 7.48 -4.38
N PHE A 76 -17.55 6.44 -3.57
CA PHE A 76 -16.49 5.42 -3.71
C PHE A 76 -16.56 4.54 -4.97
N ALA A 77 -17.66 4.59 -5.71
CA ALA A 77 -17.84 3.83 -6.95
C ALA A 77 -18.06 4.74 -8.17
N GLN A 78 -17.85 6.05 -8.02
CA GLN A 78 -17.95 7.01 -9.10
C GLN A 78 -16.64 7.03 -9.91
N ASP A 79 -16.75 7.00 -11.23
CA ASP A 79 -15.59 7.11 -12.12
C ASP A 79 -15.00 8.52 -12.14
N GLU A 80 -15.73 9.52 -11.64
CA GLU A 80 -15.30 10.92 -11.72
C GLU A 80 -13.96 11.17 -11.00
N LEU A 81 -13.73 10.53 -9.85
CA LEU A 81 -12.42 10.61 -9.18
C LEU A 81 -11.28 10.09 -10.07
N VAL A 82 -11.52 9.00 -10.81
CA VAL A 82 -10.54 8.45 -11.77
C VAL A 82 -10.31 9.41 -12.93
N LYS A 83 -11.38 10.04 -13.44
CA LYS A 83 -11.29 11.01 -14.54
C LYS A 83 -10.55 12.28 -14.12
N ILE A 84 -10.81 12.80 -12.92
CA ILE A 84 -10.08 13.96 -12.36
C ILE A 84 -8.59 13.62 -12.26
N VAL A 85 -8.24 12.45 -11.72
CA VAL A 85 -6.84 12.01 -11.63
C VAL A 85 -6.22 11.88 -13.02
N ASP A 86 -6.93 11.31 -14.00
CA ASP A 86 -6.40 11.15 -15.36
C ASP A 86 -6.17 12.48 -16.07
N ARG A 87 -7.07 13.45 -15.87
CA ARG A 87 -6.99 14.79 -16.47
C ARG A 87 -5.80 15.59 -15.93
N ASN A 88 -5.52 15.46 -14.63
CA ASN A 88 -4.48 16.25 -13.95
C ASN A 88 -3.13 15.55 -13.87
N TRP A 89 -3.14 14.23 -13.65
CA TRP A 89 -1.94 13.41 -13.42
C TRP A 89 -2.03 12.09 -14.20
N PRO A 90 -2.05 12.16 -15.55
CA PRO A 90 -2.23 11.02 -16.44
C PRO A 90 -1.23 9.86 -16.19
N GLN A 91 -0.03 10.17 -15.71
CA GLN A 91 1.02 9.19 -15.40
C GLN A 91 0.67 8.26 -14.23
N LEU A 92 -0.32 8.62 -13.42
CA LEU A 92 -0.75 7.82 -12.27
C LEU A 92 -1.66 6.64 -12.68
N HIS A 93 -2.03 6.53 -13.95
CA HIS A 93 -2.79 5.42 -14.49
C HIS A 93 -2.05 4.67 -15.58
N GLN A 94 -2.41 3.40 -15.77
CA GLN A 94 -1.97 2.64 -16.93
C GLN A 94 -2.95 2.85 -18.09
N GLN A 95 -2.44 3.38 -19.20
CA GLN A 95 -3.23 3.50 -20.43
C GLN A 95 -3.38 2.14 -21.12
N MET A 96 -4.61 1.79 -21.49
CA MET A 96 -4.92 0.62 -22.31
C MET A 96 -5.03 1.03 -23.78
N ARG A 97 -3.94 0.86 -24.55
CA ARG A 97 -3.90 1.23 -25.98
C ARG A 97 -4.62 0.19 -26.84
N GLY A 98 -5.46 0.64 -27.78
CA GLY A 98 -6.20 -0.23 -28.70
C GLY A 98 -7.43 -0.91 -28.08
N PHE A 99 -7.81 -0.53 -26.87
CA PHE A 99 -9.01 -1.04 -26.19
C PHE A 99 -10.09 0.04 -26.15
N THR A 100 -11.33 -0.40 -26.29
CA THR A 100 -12.53 0.34 -25.90
C THR A 100 -13.15 -0.36 -24.70
N THR A 101 -13.71 0.39 -23.76
CA THR A 101 -14.42 -0.19 -22.61
C THR A 101 -15.89 0.22 -22.61
N ARG A 102 -16.73 -0.61 -21.98
CA ARG A 102 -18.13 -0.28 -21.74
C ARG A 102 -18.22 0.65 -20.54
N VAL A 103 -19.02 1.71 -20.64
CA VAL A 103 -19.36 2.56 -19.48
C VAL A 103 -20.19 1.74 -18.50
N LEU A 104 -19.71 1.60 -17.27
CA LEU A 104 -20.38 0.87 -16.20
C LEU A 104 -21.12 1.85 -15.29
N SER A 105 -22.26 1.43 -14.74
CA SER A 105 -22.94 2.23 -13.72
C SER A 105 -22.20 2.14 -12.37
N PRO A 106 -22.35 3.13 -11.47
CA PRO A 106 -21.77 3.07 -10.14
C PRO A 106 -22.15 1.80 -9.35
N ALA A 107 -23.37 1.29 -9.55
CA ALA A 107 -23.81 0.04 -8.93
C ALA A 107 -23.05 -1.19 -9.48
N GLN A 108 -22.77 -1.23 -10.78
CA GLN A 108 -21.97 -2.28 -11.41
C GLN A 108 -20.52 -2.21 -10.93
N ILE A 109 -19.92 -1.01 -10.91
CA ILE A 109 -18.55 -0.80 -10.41
C ILE A 109 -18.43 -1.26 -8.96
N LYS A 110 -19.38 -0.85 -8.10
CA LYS A 110 -19.43 -1.28 -6.70
C LYS A 110 -19.48 -2.81 -6.57
N LYS A 111 -20.30 -3.48 -7.40
CA LYS A 111 -20.40 -4.94 -7.40
C LYS A 111 -19.09 -5.61 -7.84
N LEU A 112 -18.45 -5.10 -8.89
CA LEU A 112 -17.19 -5.65 -9.41
C LEU A 112 -16.04 -5.45 -8.42
N ARG A 113 -15.91 -4.26 -7.82
CA ARG A 113 -14.89 -3.99 -6.79
C ARG A 113 -15.10 -4.83 -5.52
N LYS A 114 -16.35 -5.05 -5.10
CA LYS A 114 -16.67 -5.98 -4.00
C LYS A 114 -16.22 -7.42 -4.30
N GLY A 115 -16.19 -7.81 -5.58
CA GLY A 115 -15.64 -9.08 -6.05
C GLY A 115 -14.14 -9.02 -6.37
N ASN A 116 -13.44 -7.95 -5.98
CA ASN A 116 -12.02 -7.69 -6.25
C ASN A 116 -11.63 -7.70 -7.74
N LEU A 117 -12.57 -7.39 -8.63
CA LEU A 117 -12.33 -7.33 -10.07
C LEU A 117 -11.82 -5.94 -10.46
N ASN A 118 -10.71 -5.91 -11.19
CA ASN A 118 -10.19 -4.69 -11.79
C ASN A 118 -11.01 -4.32 -13.03
N THR A 119 -11.36 -3.05 -13.15
CA THR A 119 -12.24 -2.54 -14.23
C THR A 119 -11.57 -1.40 -14.96
N ALA A 120 -11.63 -1.42 -16.29
CA ALA A 120 -11.17 -0.32 -17.12
C ALA A 120 -12.19 0.83 -17.10
N VAL A 121 -11.69 2.06 -17.02
CA VAL A 121 -12.49 3.28 -17.02
C VAL A 121 -12.23 4.05 -18.31
N GLN A 122 -13.29 4.45 -19.00
CA GLN A 122 -13.19 5.40 -20.10
C GLN A 122 -13.10 6.81 -19.53
N THR A 123 -11.97 7.48 -19.76
CA THR A 123 -11.79 8.91 -19.47
C THR A 123 -12.07 9.73 -20.72
N ASP A 124 -11.97 11.05 -20.60
CA ASP A 124 -12.23 11.99 -21.70
C ASP A 124 -11.31 11.75 -22.91
N THR A 125 -10.11 11.22 -22.69
CA THR A 125 -9.09 11.09 -23.74
C THR A 125 -8.66 9.64 -24.03
N ARG A 126 -8.91 8.70 -23.12
CA ARG A 126 -8.37 7.32 -23.23
C ARG A 126 -9.06 6.33 -22.30
N VAL A 127 -8.79 5.05 -22.52
CA VAL A 127 -9.13 3.99 -21.57
C VAL A 127 -7.98 3.80 -20.60
N VAL A 128 -8.29 3.82 -19.31
CA VAL A 128 -7.31 3.62 -18.24
C VAL A 128 -7.66 2.44 -17.35
N MET A 129 -6.62 1.86 -16.77
CA MET A 129 -6.69 0.86 -15.73
C MET A 129 -5.90 1.33 -14.50
N PRO A 130 -6.19 0.76 -13.33
CA PRO A 130 -5.29 0.83 -12.19
C PRO A 130 -3.85 0.55 -12.59
N ALA A 131 -2.89 1.37 -12.15
CA ALA A 131 -1.47 1.09 -12.37
C ALA A 131 -1.07 -0.24 -11.70
N PHE A 132 -1.54 -0.42 -10.46
CA PHE A 132 -1.57 -1.69 -9.76
C PHE A 132 -2.98 -1.82 -9.17
N GLY A 133 -3.66 -2.92 -9.49
CA GLY A 133 -5.03 -3.18 -9.04
C GLY A 133 -5.11 -4.10 -7.84
N ALA A 134 -6.29 -4.66 -7.63
CA ALA A 134 -6.52 -5.72 -6.66
C ALA A 134 -6.11 -7.10 -7.21
N THR A 135 -5.64 -7.99 -6.32
CA THR A 135 -5.63 -9.43 -6.57
C THR A 135 -7.02 -10.02 -6.33
N SER A 136 -7.26 -11.26 -6.75
CA SER A 136 -8.53 -11.97 -6.47
C SER A 136 -8.82 -12.10 -4.97
N ALA A 137 -7.79 -12.11 -4.13
CA ALA A 137 -7.89 -12.10 -2.66
C ALA A 137 -8.19 -10.71 -2.06
N GLY A 138 -8.34 -9.66 -2.89
CA GLY A 138 -8.67 -8.30 -2.45
C GLY A 138 -7.48 -7.50 -1.92
N ARG A 139 -6.26 -7.99 -2.11
CA ARG A 139 -5.02 -7.29 -1.71
C ARG A 139 -4.55 -6.39 -2.85
N SER A 140 -3.85 -5.32 -2.53
CA SER A 140 -3.13 -4.55 -3.55
C SER A 140 -2.07 -5.44 -4.21
N LEU A 141 -2.09 -5.54 -5.54
CA LEU A 141 -1.10 -6.32 -6.29
C LEU A 141 0.32 -5.80 -6.03
N ALA A 142 0.49 -4.47 -5.96
CA ALA A 142 1.78 -3.87 -5.59
C ALA A 142 2.26 -4.36 -4.20
N GLY A 143 1.35 -4.42 -3.21
CA GLY A 143 1.69 -4.92 -1.89
C GLY A 143 2.06 -6.41 -1.86
N VAL A 144 1.38 -7.24 -2.67
CA VAL A 144 1.71 -8.67 -2.80
C VAL A 144 3.07 -8.86 -3.46
N LEU A 145 3.34 -8.16 -4.56
CA LEU A 145 4.63 -8.23 -5.25
C LEU A 145 5.78 -7.79 -4.35
N GLU A 146 5.59 -6.74 -3.55
CA GLU A 146 6.61 -6.29 -2.60
C GLU A 146 6.84 -7.31 -1.48
N ALA A 147 5.78 -7.92 -0.95
CA ALA A 147 5.92 -8.99 0.03
C ALA A 147 6.67 -10.20 -0.55
N ASP A 148 6.33 -10.63 -1.76
CA ASP A 148 7.00 -11.73 -2.45
C ASP A 148 8.49 -11.44 -2.68
N ARG A 149 8.82 -10.20 -3.07
CA ARG A 149 10.19 -9.72 -3.19
C ARG A 149 10.94 -9.81 -1.85
N ILE A 150 10.34 -9.32 -0.76
CA ILE A 150 10.94 -9.41 0.58
C ILE A 150 11.18 -10.88 0.98
N PHE A 151 10.21 -11.76 0.76
CA PHE A 151 10.38 -13.18 1.08
C PHE A 151 11.45 -13.85 0.23
N ALA A 152 11.58 -13.47 -1.04
CA ALA A 152 12.67 -13.96 -1.90
C ALA A 152 14.04 -13.49 -1.40
N ASP A 153 14.16 -12.21 -1.03
CA ASP A 153 15.38 -11.64 -0.44
C ASP A 153 15.76 -12.37 0.86
N LEU A 154 14.80 -12.64 1.74
CA LEU A 154 15.04 -13.34 3.00
C LEU A 154 15.46 -14.80 2.80
N ARG A 155 14.86 -15.52 1.84
CA ARG A 155 15.27 -16.88 1.50
C ARG A 155 16.68 -16.92 0.92
N ARG A 156 17.04 -15.93 0.10
CA ARG A 156 18.42 -15.80 -0.41
C ARG A 156 19.40 -15.54 0.73
N LEU A 157 19.05 -14.65 1.67
CA LEU A 157 19.86 -14.38 2.86
C LEU A 157 20.06 -15.64 3.71
N GLU A 158 19.00 -16.41 3.95
CA GLU A 158 19.08 -17.68 4.68
C GLU A 158 20.05 -18.66 4.02
N GLY A 159 19.95 -18.84 2.69
CA GLY A 159 20.89 -19.68 1.92
C GLY A 159 22.33 -19.20 2.03
N LEU A 160 22.57 -17.89 1.88
CA LEU A 160 23.90 -17.30 2.01
C LEU A 160 24.51 -17.53 3.39
N VAL A 161 23.71 -17.37 4.45
CA VAL A 161 24.15 -17.63 5.83
C VAL A 161 24.47 -19.10 6.03
N ALA A 162 23.65 -20.02 5.52
CA ALA A 162 23.90 -21.45 5.63
C ALA A 162 25.19 -21.88 4.91
N GLU A 163 25.43 -21.37 3.70
CA GLU A 163 26.63 -21.67 2.90
C GLU A 163 27.92 -21.06 3.48
N ASN A 164 27.82 -19.93 4.18
CA ASN A 164 28.99 -19.18 4.67
C ASN A 164 29.10 -19.14 6.20
N TYR A 165 28.33 -19.97 6.92
CA TYR A 165 28.20 -19.87 8.38
C TYR A 165 29.55 -19.89 9.09
N GLU A 166 30.40 -20.89 8.82
CA GLU A 166 31.71 -21.02 9.47
C GLU A 166 32.63 -19.83 9.16
N ARG A 167 32.55 -19.27 7.95
CA ARG A 167 33.33 -18.12 7.53
C ARG A 167 32.91 -16.84 8.25
N TRP A 168 31.61 -16.65 8.42
CA TRP A 168 31.01 -15.43 8.97
C TRP A 168 30.90 -15.45 10.50
N PHE A 169 30.78 -16.64 11.09
CA PHE A 169 30.65 -16.86 12.52
C PHE A 169 31.70 -17.87 13.03
N PRO A 170 33.01 -17.61 12.83
CA PRO A 170 34.09 -18.59 13.07
C PRO A 170 34.30 -18.97 14.54
N ARG A 171 33.65 -18.26 15.48
CA ARG A 171 33.75 -18.50 16.92
C ARG A 171 32.48 -19.11 17.52
N SER A 172 31.52 -19.49 16.70
CA SER A 172 30.33 -20.16 17.22
C SER A 172 30.66 -21.61 17.58
N SER A 173 30.32 -22.00 18.81
CA SER A 173 30.40 -23.39 19.29
C SER A 173 29.08 -24.14 19.09
N ALA A 174 28.14 -23.56 18.32
CA ALA A 174 26.81 -24.10 18.16
C ALA A 174 26.81 -25.36 17.29
N TRP A 175 26.11 -26.39 17.76
CA TRP A 175 25.85 -27.61 17.00
C TRP A 175 24.72 -27.43 15.99
N ILE A 176 24.00 -26.31 16.10
CA ILE A 176 22.88 -25.91 15.25
C ILE A 176 23.06 -24.43 14.91
N THR A 177 23.00 -24.09 13.62
CA THR A 177 23.00 -22.71 13.15
C THR A 177 21.81 -21.95 13.77
N ASN A 178 22.08 -20.97 14.63
CA ASN A 178 21.08 -20.17 15.33
C ASN A 178 21.27 -18.69 15.01
N VAL A 179 21.26 -18.33 13.73
CA VAL A 179 21.42 -16.94 13.29
C VAL A 179 20.06 -16.26 13.24
N ARG A 180 19.98 -15.05 13.79
CA ARG A 180 18.76 -14.22 13.81
C ARG A 180 18.97 -12.95 13.02
N LEU A 181 17.99 -12.61 12.18
CA LEU A 181 17.89 -11.28 11.58
C LEU A 181 17.33 -10.31 12.62
N VAL A 182 18.13 -9.32 13.01
CA VAL A 182 17.77 -8.33 14.04
C VAL A 182 17.50 -6.94 13.46
N GLY A 183 17.87 -6.70 12.20
CA GLY A 183 17.57 -5.46 11.50
C GLY A 183 17.73 -5.59 9.99
N VAL A 184 16.89 -4.87 9.25
CA VAL A 184 17.01 -4.70 7.81
C VAL A 184 17.26 -3.23 7.55
N GLU A 185 18.47 -2.93 7.08
CA GLU A 185 18.87 -1.57 6.73
C GLU A 185 18.74 -1.36 5.23
N LYS A 186 18.82 -0.10 4.80
CA LYS A 186 18.80 0.25 3.37
C LYS A 186 19.86 -0.52 2.57
N ASP A 187 21.05 -0.66 3.16
CA ASP A 187 22.23 -1.17 2.46
C ASP A 187 22.63 -2.60 2.92
N GLY A 188 21.86 -3.25 3.80
CA GLY A 188 22.26 -4.54 4.35
C GLY A 188 21.33 -5.15 5.39
N TYR A 189 21.84 -6.18 6.04
CA TYR A 189 21.17 -6.96 7.07
C TYR A 189 22.04 -7.04 8.32
N ASN A 190 21.42 -6.86 9.47
CA ASN A 190 22.07 -7.06 10.76
C ASN A 190 21.68 -8.45 11.29
N LEU A 191 22.68 -9.30 11.45
CA LEU A 191 22.55 -10.70 11.88
C LEU A 191 23.22 -10.90 13.23
N VAL A 192 22.67 -11.77 14.07
CA VAL A 192 23.27 -12.17 15.35
C VAL A 192 23.29 -13.69 15.43
N ASP A 193 24.45 -14.27 15.70
CA ASP A 193 24.56 -15.68 16.07
C ASP A 193 24.13 -15.86 17.53
N GLY A 194 23.09 -16.65 17.75
CA GLY A 194 22.46 -16.82 19.06
C GLY A 194 23.28 -17.62 20.06
N ALA A 195 24.32 -18.33 19.62
CA ALA A 195 25.21 -19.09 20.51
C ALA A 195 26.39 -18.26 21.01
N SER A 196 27.05 -17.51 20.11
CA SER A 196 28.19 -16.67 20.46
C SER A 196 27.80 -15.23 20.84
N GLY A 197 26.60 -14.79 20.47
CA GLY A 197 26.20 -13.38 20.54
C GLY A 197 26.91 -12.49 19.51
N TYR A 198 27.69 -13.07 18.59
CA TYR A 198 28.42 -12.31 17.59
C TYR A 198 27.47 -11.67 16.58
N THR A 199 27.66 -10.38 16.33
CA THR A 199 26.87 -9.61 15.37
C THR A 199 27.65 -9.46 14.07
N LEU A 200 26.96 -9.66 12.95
CA LEU A 200 27.46 -9.45 11.61
C LEU A 200 26.57 -8.47 10.87
N GLN A 201 27.17 -7.44 10.27
CA GLN A 201 26.50 -6.60 9.29
C GLN A 201 26.87 -7.11 7.90
N LEU A 202 25.87 -7.58 7.15
CA LEU A 202 26.02 -8.10 5.80
C LEU A 202 25.45 -7.10 4.80
N GLU A 203 26.29 -6.62 3.88
CA GLU A 203 25.84 -5.72 2.80
C GLU A 203 24.93 -6.46 1.81
N ARG A 204 23.92 -5.77 1.27
CA ARG A 204 23.14 -6.27 0.14
C ARG A 204 24.06 -6.33 -1.08
N THR A 205 24.49 -7.53 -1.46
CA THR A 205 25.18 -7.72 -2.74
C THR A 205 24.19 -7.45 -3.87
N SER A 206 24.53 -6.48 -4.73
CA SER A 206 23.79 -6.13 -5.95
C SER A 206 23.65 -7.31 -6.90
#